data_AF-A0A0P7BHB9-F1
#
_entry.id   AF-A0A0P7BHB9-F1
#
_cell.length_a   1.000
_cell.length_b   1.000
_cell.length_c   1.000
_cell.angle_alpha   90.00
_cell.angle_beta   90.00
_cell.angle_gamma   90.00
#
_symmetry.space_group_name_H-M   'P 1'
#
loop_
_entity.id
_entity.type
_entity.pdbx_description
1 polymer ?
#
loop_
_entity_poly.entity_id
_entity_poly.type
_entity_poly.pdbx_seq_one_letter_code
_entity_poly.pdbx_strand_id
1 'polypeptide(L)'
;MREATNLGWADTPFGAERRPFAERTPLLAAFAVLCDAAVPAAMGAVYLRLPRGRTVTVTEATLRFGFHAVAAEEPAEAPTVAARLDALLVQARRQAAILAGHRFASDLARLAAAGESTRGVTALAAVWPGPTAQPGLARLHDTAHGHPPAALHEVCAAVHLHGLPTDPDPVPAVPMASAGTPQTLQRVLVRALGIALVAARSSGCYQWDKLDLDTVVEAAAWDQTAATSVTTPSAQRSSRHAVPAGRDGQMSAAEGGR
;
A
#
# COMPACT_ATOMS: atom_id res chain seq x y z
N MET A 1 -13.54 4.91 2.46
CA MET A 1 -12.50 3.87 2.46
C MET A 1 -11.92 3.84 1.07
N ARG A 2 -10.60 3.87 0.95
CA ARG A 2 -9.92 3.86 -0.34
C ARG A 2 -9.20 2.55 -0.57
N GLU A 3 -9.37 2.02 -1.78
CA GLU A 3 -8.77 0.77 -2.23
C GLU A 3 -7.92 1.05 -3.49
N ALA A 4 -6.76 0.40 -3.57
CA ALA A 4 -5.89 0.41 -4.74
C ALA A 4 -5.48 -1.02 -5.08
N THR A 5 -5.59 -1.40 -6.34
CA THR A 5 -5.26 -2.73 -6.85
C THR A 5 -4.88 -2.66 -8.33
N ASN A 6 -3.83 -3.38 -8.73
CA ASN A 6 -3.51 -3.61 -10.14
C ASN A 6 -3.81 -5.05 -10.58
N LEU A 7 -4.51 -5.81 -9.73
CA LEU A 7 -4.98 -7.14 -10.08
C LEU A 7 -6.17 -6.98 -11.04
N GLY A 8 -5.93 -7.18 -12.34
CA GLY A 8 -7.00 -7.27 -13.35
C GLY A 8 -7.89 -8.51 -13.21
N TRP A 9 -7.96 -9.10 -12.02
CA TRP A 9 -8.69 -10.32 -11.69
C TRP A 9 -9.81 -10.00 -10.69
N ALA A 10 -10.99 -10.55 -10.92
CA ALA A 10 -12.08 -10.50 -9.96
C ALA A 10 -11.64 -11.17 -8.65
N ASP A 11 -11.43 -10.36 -7.62
CA ASP A 11 -11.40 -10.69 -6.18
C ASP A 11 -10.44 -11.78 -5.67
N THR A 12 -9.60 -12.41 -6.50
CA THR A 12 -8.72 -13.51 -6.05
C THR A 12 -7.33 -13.48 -6.72
N PRO A 13 -6.26 -13.12 -6.00
CA PRO A 13 -4.88 -13.13 -6.55
C PRO A 13 -4.36 -14.54 -6.86
N PHE A 14 -5.07 -15.57 -6.43
CA PHE A 14 -4.73 -16.99 -6.63
C PHE A 14 -5.55 -17.67 -7.75
N GLY A 15 -6.36 -16.88 -8.48
CA GLY A 15 -7.20 -17.31 -9.59
C GLY A 15 -8.54 -17.92 -9.17
N ALA A 16 -9.57 -17.69 -9.97
CA ALA A 16 -10.86 -18.38 -9.84
C ALA A 16 -10.67 -19.89 -10.10
N GLU A 17 -11.30 -20.73 -9.29
CA GLU A 17 -11.20 -22.21 -9.32
C GLU A 17 -11.64 -22.90 -10.64
N ARG A 18 -11.91 -22.14 -11.72
CA ARG A 18 -12.61 -22.63 -12.92
C ARG A 18 -11.73 -23.19 -14.04
N ARG A 19 -10.45 -23.48 -13.82
CA ARG A 19 -9.65 -24.22 -14.82
C ARG A 19 -9.19 -25.57 -14.27
N PRO A 20 -9.71 -26.70 -14.79
CA PRO A 20 -9.36 -28.04 -14.31
C PRO A 20 -7.88 -28.41 -14.49
N PHE A 21 -7.10 -27.64 -15.27
CA PHE A 21 -5.67 -27.89 -15.54
C PHE A 21 -4.81 -26.63 -15.54
N ALA A 22 -5.17 -25.56 -14.82
CA ALA A 22 -4.29 -24.40 -14.75
C ALA A 22 -3.04 -24.74 -13.92
N GLU A 23 -1.87 -24.73 -14.57
CA GLU A 23 -0.59 -24.80 -13.89
C GLU A 23 -0.48 -23.60 -12.93
N ARG A 24 -0.76 -23.82 -11.65
CA ARG A 24 -0.70 -22.78 -10.63
C ARG A 24 0.76 -22.38 -10.45
N THR A 25 1.11 -21.20 -10.96
CA THR A 25 2.40 -20.58 -10.65
C THR A 25 2.44 -20.32 -9.14
N PRO A 26 3.43 -20.85 -8.41
CA PRO A 26 3.52 -20.62 -6.98
C PRO A 26 3.68 -19.12 -6.72
N LEU A 27 2.93 -18.59 -5.75
CA LEU A 27 2.98 -17.18 -5.39
C LEU A 27 3.59 -16.99 -4.00
N LEU A 28 4.34 -15.91 -3.85
CA LEU A 28 4.66 -15.31 -2.56
C LEU A 28 3.65 -14.20 -2.31
N ALA A 29 3.04 -14.18 -1.13
CA ALA A 29 2.18 -13.11 -0.66
C ALA A 29 2.83 -12.44 0.55
N ALA A 30 3.09 -11.14 0.47
CA ALA A 30 3.65 -10.35 1.56
C ALA A 30 2.66 -9.33 2.07
N PHE A 31 2.59 -9.15 3.39
CA PHE A 31 1.65 -8.24 4.04
C PHE A 31 2.39 -7.18 4.85
N ALA A 32 1.89 -5.95 4.78
CA ALA A 32 2.21 -4.85 5.68
C ALA A 32 0.92 -4.26 6.24
N VAL A 33 0.90 -3.94 7.53
CA VAL A 33 -0.26 -3.36 8.21
C VAL A 33 0.18 -2.11 8.95
N LEU A 34 -0.65 -1.07 8.89
CA LEU A 34 -0.56 0.10 9.75
C LEU A 34 -1.76 0.07 10.68
N CYS A 35 -1.50 0.03 11.98
CA CYS A 35 -2.53 0.05 13.00
C CYS A 35 -2.62 1.44 13.61
N ASP A 36 -3.84 1.92 13.82
CA ASP A 36 -4.14 2.96 14.79
C ASP A 36 -4.58 2.27 16.09
N ALA A 37 -3.79 2.43 17.15
CA ALA A 37 -3.85 1.59 18.34
C ALA A 37 -3.83 0.08 18.00
N ALA A 38 -4.93 -0.63 18.26
CA ALA A 38 -5.09 -2.06 17.99
C ALA A 38 -5.96 -2.35 16.74
N VAL A 39 -6.36 -1.32 15.99
CA VAL A 39 -7.27 -1.45 14.86
C VAL A 39 -6.50 -1.17 13.56
N PRO A 40 -6.61 -2.01 12.52
CA PRO A 40 -5.88 -1.77 11.27
C PRO A 40 -6.49 -0.56 10.54
N ALA A 41 -5.71 0.52 10.41
CA ALA A 41 -6.09 1.71 9.67
C ALA A 41 -5.78 1.56 8.17
N ALA A 42 -4.73 0.80 7.83
CA ALA A 42 -4.40 0.47 6.46
C ALA A 42 -3.67 -0.88 6.36
N MET A 43 -3.77 -1.49 5.19
CA MET A 43 -3.05 -2.72 4.84
C MET A 43 -2.55 -2.66 3.40
N GLY A 44 -1.42 -3.32 3.15
CA GLY A 44 -0.88 -3.58 1.82
C GLY A 44 -0.55 -5.06 1.68
N ALA A 45 -0.94 -5.66 0.57
CA ALA A 45 -0.62 -7.02 0.18
C ALA A 45 0.04 -7.01 -1.20
N VAL A 46 1.19 -7.66 -1.33
CA VAL A 46 1.95 -7.78 -2.59
C VAL A 46 2.11 -9.25 -2.95
N TYR A 47 1.92 -9.55 -4.23
CA TYR A 47 1.97 -10.89 -4.79
C TYR A 47 3.07 -10.98 -5.84
N LEU A 48 4.07 -11.84 -5.58
CA LEU A 48 5.15 -12.15 -6.51
C LEU A 48 5.02 -13.57 -7.04
N ARG A 49 5.25 -13.75 -8.34
CA ARG A 49 5.36 -15.09 -8.94
C ARG A 49 6.70 -15.70 -8.57
N LEU A 50 6.70 -16.92 -8.04
CA LEU A 50 7.93 -17.62 -7.74
C LEU A 50 8.36 -18.45 -8.96
N PRO A 51 9.52 -18.16 -9.56
CA PRO A 51 10.09 -18.99 -10.61
C PRO A 51 10.40 -20.39 -10.03
N ARG A 52 10.09 -21.44 -10.79
CA ARG A 52 10.44 -22.81 -10.40
C ARG A 52 11.88 -23.12 -10.80
N GLY A 53 12.66 -23.61 -9.84
CA GLY A 53 13.98 -24.20 -10.10
C GLY A 53 15.08 -23.25 -10.55
N ARG A 54 14.88 -21.93 -10.50
CA ARG A 54 15.92 -20.94 -10.83
C ARG A 54 15.71 -19.61 -10.11
N THR A 55 16.80 -18.93 -9.83
CA THR A 55 16.80 -17.52 -9.41
C THR A 55 16.61 -16.64 -10.63
N VAL A 56 15.74 -15.63 -10.55
CA VAL A 56 15.52 -14.65 -11.61
C VAL A 56 16.15 -13.32 -11.24
N THR A 57 16.94 -12.74 -12.13
CA THR A 57 17.42 -11.36 -12.01
C THR A 57 16.29 -10.41 -12.37
N VAL A 58 16.00 -9.45 -11.51
CA VAL A 58 15.00 -8.39 -11.74
C VAL A 58 15.63 -7.01 -11.70
N THR A 59 15.00 -6.10 -12.42
CA THR A 59 15.27 -4.66 -12.50
C THR A 59 13.96 -3.91 -12.31
N GLU A 60 14.02 -2.60 -12.12
CA GLU A 60 12.82 -1.75 -11.99
C GLU A 60 11.86 -1.91 -13.19
N ALA A 61 12.41 -2.06 -14.40
CA ALA A 61 11.63 -2.24 -15.63
C ALA A 61 11.01 -3.64 -15.78
N THR A 62 11.63 -4.67 -15.19
CA THR A 62 11.26 -6.08 -15.40
C THR A 62 10.49 -6.68 -14.23
N LEU A 63 10.52 -6.06 -13.04
CA LEU A 63 9.73 -6.52 -11.91
C LEU A 63 8.24 -6.41 -12.24
N ARG A 64 7.51 -7.50 -12.00
CA ARG A 64 6.07 -7.58 -12.16
C ARG A 64 5.48 -8.15 -10.89
N PHE A 65 4.52 -7.44 -10.32
CA PHE A 65 3.86 -7.83 -9.08
C PHE A 65 2.40 -7.43 -9.12
N GLY A 66 1.57 -8.21 -8.45
CA GLY A 66 0.20 -7.84 -8.13
C GLY A 66 0.15 -7.17 -6.76
N PHE A 67 -0.79 -6.27 -6.54
CA PHE A 67 -1.00 -5.70 -5.21
C PHE A 67 -2.46 -5.45 -4.89
N HIS A 68 -2.73 -5.37 -3.60
CA HIS A 68 -3.98 -4.95 -3.01
C HIS A 68 -3.67 -4.08 -1.80
N ALA A 69 -4.13 -2.84 -1.78
CA ALA A 69 -3.92 -1.91 -0.68
C ALA A 69 -5.25 -1.27 -0.29
N VAL A 70 -5.53 -1.18 1.00
CA VAL A 70 -6.75 -0.57 1.53
C VAL A 70 -6.38 0.33 2.68
N ALA A 71 -7.00 1.51 2.74
CA ALA A 71 -6.87 2.44 3.84
C ALA A 71 -8.25 2.98 4.24
N ALA A 72 -8.52 3.00 5.54
CA ALA A 72 -9.67 3.68 6.10
C ALA A 72 -9.50 5.20 5.89
N GLU A 73 -10.55 5.84 5.40
CA GLU A 73 -10.67 7.30 5.32
C GLU A 73 -11.30 7.84 6.61
N GLU A 74 -12.15 7.03 7.24
CA GLU A 74 -12.80 7.34 8.50
C GLU A 74 -12.60 6.20 9.52
N PRO A 75 -12.53 6.48 10.83
CA PRO A 75 -12.35 5.45 11.86
C PRO A 75 -13.41 4.36 11.84
N ALA A 76 -14.64 4.67 11.40
CA ALA A 76 -15.74 3.71 11.29
C ALA A 76 -15.49 2.60 10.25
N GLU A 77 -14.53 2.77 9.34
CA GLU A 77 -14.22 1.83 8.27
C GLU A 77 -13.15 0.80 8.68
N ALA A 78 -12.52 1.01 9.84
CA ALA A 78 -11.44 0.15 10.31
C ALA A 78 -11.86 -1.32 10.52
N PRO A 79 -13.10 -1.66 10.97
CA PRO A 79 -13.59 -3.04 10.97
C PRO A 79 -13.64 -3.66 9.56
N THR A 80 -13.96 -2.87 8.52
CA THR A 80 -13.96 -3.34 7.13
C THR A 80 -12.54 -3.64 6.65
N VAL A 81 -11.56 -2.79 7.01
CA VAL A 81 -10.14 -3.05 6.73
C VAL A 81 -9.68 -4.33 7.43
N ALA A 82 -10.07 -4.54 8.70
CA ALA A 82 -9.76 -5.75 9.46
C ALA A 82 -10.34 -7.01 8.80
N ALA A 83 -11.61 -6.98 8.39
CA ALA A 83 -12.25 -8.10 7.71
C ALA A 83 -11.58 -8.42 6.36
N ARG A 84 -11.17 -7.41 5.60
CA ARG A 84 -10.44 -7.58 4.33
C ARG A 84 -9.07 -8.21 4.56
N LEU A 85 -8.33 -7.72 5.56
CA LEU A 85 -7.05 -8.28 5.97
C LEU A 85 -7.20 -9.76 6.37
N ASP A 86 -8.19 -10.09 7.22
CA ASP A 86 -8.45 -11.46 7.66
C ASP A 86 -8.71 -12.39 6.46
N ALA A 87 -9.60 -11.99 5.55
CA ALA A 87 -9.92 -12.76 4.35
C ALA A 87 -8.69 -13.00 3.47
N LEU A 88 -7.88 -11.97 3.22
CA LEU A 88 -6.67 -12.08 2.41
C LEU A 88 -5.60 -12.95 3.08
N LEU A 89 -5.44 -12.89 4.40
CA LEU A 89 -4.52 -13.74 5.14
C LEU A 89 -4.97 -15.21 5.09
N VAL A 90 -6.27 -15.50 5.24
CA VAL A 90 -6.82 -16.86 5.10
C VAL A 90 -6.57 -17.41 3.70
N GLN A 91 -6.84 -16.62 2.66
CA GLN A 91 -6.58 -17.01 1.27
C GLN A 91 -5.09 -17.26 1.05
N ALA A 92 -4.23 -16.31 1.42
CA ALA A 92 -2.79 -16.42 1.26
C ALA A 92 -2.22 -17.63 2.00
N ARG A 93 -2.69 -17.90 3.22
CA ARG A 93 -2.25 -19.07 4.00
C ARG A 93 -2.55 -20.39 3.30
N ARG A 94 -3.65 -20.47 2.53
CA ARG A 94 -4.06 -21.68 1.81
C ARG A 94 -3.49 -21.80 0.40
N GLN A 95 -3.20 -20.69 -0.25
CA GLN A 95 -2.95 -20.67 -1.69
C GLN A 95 -1.56 -20.18 -2.08
N ALA A 96 -0.90 -19.39 -1.22
CA ALA A 96 0.48 -18.98 -1.45
C ALA A 96 1.45 -20.13 -1.16
N ALA A 97 2.59 -20.13 -1.83
CA ALA A 97 3.72 -20.99 -1.46
C ALA A 97 4.48 -20.39 -0.26
N ILE A 98 4.54 -19.05 -0.17
CA ILE A 98 5.18 -18.30 0.91
C ILE A 98 4.23 -17.19 1.35
N LEU A 99 3.99 -17.06 2.66
CA LEU A 99 3.34 -15.92 3.28
C LEU A 99 4.39 -15.17 4.10
N ALA A 100 4.65 -13.91 3.77
CA ALA A 100 5.72 -13.12 4.33
C ALA A 100 5.21 -11.89 5.10
N GLY A 101 5.95 -11.54 6.15
CA GLY A 101 5.74 -10.34 6.97
C GLY A 101 7.06 -9.82 7.54
N HIS A 102 7.02 -8.68 8.21
CA HIS A 102 8.16 -8.14 8.95
C HIS A 102 7.75 -7.83 10.38
N ARG A 103 8.37 -8.50 11.37
CA ARG A 103 7.95 -8.43 12.78
C ARG A 103 6.45 -8.72 12.96
N PHE A 104 5.91 -9.55 12.07
CA PHE A 104 4.47 -9.63 11.86
C PHE A 104 3.77 -10.38 13.00
N ALA A 105 4.52 -11.13 13.81
CA ALA A 105 4.03 -11.73 15.05
C ALA A 105 3.39 -10.68 15.98
N SER A 106 4.03 -9.52 16.13
CA SER A 106 3.56 -8.46 17.03
C SER A 106 2.29 -7.80 16.51
N ASP A 107 2.20 -7.58 15.20
CA ASP A 107 1.00 -7.02 14.57
C ASP A 107 -0.17 -8.01 14.65
N LEU A 108 0.07 -9.29 14.35
CA LEU A 108 -0.95 -10.34 14.46
C LEU A 108 -1.45 -10.50 15.89
N ALA A 109 -0.56 -10.48 16.90
CA ALA A 109 -0.97 -10.56 18.30
C ALA A 109 -1.81 -9.35 18.73
N ARG A 110 -1.43 -8.15 18.29
CA ARG A 110 -2.17 -6.91 18.57
C ARG A 110 -3.57 -6.94 17.95
N LEU A 111 -3.67 -7.35 16.69
CA LEU A 111 -4.93 -7.48 15.97
C LEU A 111 -5.82 -8.57 16.58
N ALA A 112 -5.25 -9.72 16.96
CA ALA A 112 -6.00 -10.81 17.61
C ALA A 112 -6.58 -10.40 18.97
N ALA A 113 -5.90 -9.49 19.70
CA ALA A 113 -6.38 -8.95 20.97
C ALA A 113 -7.52 -7.93 20.82
N ALA A 114 -7.70 -7.34 19.63
CA ALA A 114 -8.72 -6.30 19.39
C ALA A 114 -10.17 -6.82 19.29
N GLY A 115 -10.36 -8.14 19.15
CA GLY A 115 -11.62 -8.81 19.54
C GLY A 115 -12.76 -8.87 18.52
N GLU A 116 -12.63 -8.35 17.30
CA GLU A 116 -13.71 -8.41 16.29
C GLU A 116 -13.32 -9.23 15.05
N SER A 117 -14.05 -10.34 14.83
CA SER A 117 -14.12 -11.15 13.59
C SER A 117 -12.82 -11.39 12.81
N THR A 118 -11.71 -11.68 13.49
CA THR A 118 -10.40 -11.94 12.88
C THR A 118 -9.93 -13.38 13.09
N ARG A 119 -10.76 -14.38 12.74
CA ARG A 119 -10.43 -15.80 12.97
C ARG A 119 -9.15 -16.22 12.23
N GLY A 120 -8.95 -15.71 11.01
CA GLY A 120 -7.75 -15.92 10.22
C GLY A 120 -6.51 -15.34 10.87
N VAL A 121 -6.58 -14.08 11.34
CA VAL A 121 -5.50 -13.42 12.08
C VAL A 121 -5.17 -14.21 13.34
N THR A 122 -6.16 -14.57 14.16
CA THR A 122 -5.94 -15.33 15.40
C THR A 122 -5.31 -16.69 15.12
N ALA A 123 -5.79 -17.39 14.09
CA ALA A 123 -5.21 -18.66 13.69
C ALA A 123 -3.77 -18.51 13.18
N LEU A 124 -3.46 -17.43 12.45
CA LEU A 124 -2.12 -17.14 11.96
C LEU A 124 -1.19 -16.72 13.09
N ALA A 125 -1.65 -15.88 14.02
CA ALA A 125 -0.91 -15.44 15.20
C ALA A 125 -0.42 -16.63 16.04
N ALA A 126 -1.27 -17.65 16.22
CA ALA A 126 -0.93 -18.85 16.98
C ALA A 126 0.19 -19.69 16.35
N VAL A 127 0.49 -19.48 15.06
CA VAL A 127 1.49 -20.26 14.32
C VAL A 127 2.60 -19.41 13.74
N TRP A 128 2.70 -18.10 14.05
CA TRP A 128 3.69 -17.18 13.46
C TRP A 128 4.83 -16.81 14.43
N PRO A 129 6.11 -16.81 14.01
CA PRO A 129 6.66 -17.49 12.84
C PRO A 129 6.85 -18.98 13.14
N GLY A 130 6.09 -19.84 12.47
CA GLY A 130 6.11 -21.27 12.74
C GLY A 130 7.19 -21.97 11.93
N PRO A 131 8.11 -22.74 12.55
CA PRO A 131 9.20 -23.42 11.85
C PRO A 131 8.72 -24.54 10.91
N THR A 132 7.47 -25.00 11.09
CA THR A 132 6.91 -26.14 10.37
C THR A 132 6.03 -25.71 9.21
N ALA A 133 6.54 -25.92 7.99
CA ALA A 133 5.70 -25.95 6.81
C ALA A 133 4.67 -27.07 6.97
N GLN A 134 3.38 -26.73 6.89
CA GLN A 134 2.31 -27.71 6.91
C GLN A 134 1.94 -28.05 5.45
N PRO A 135 1.75 -29.34 5.11
CA PRO A 135 1.32 -29.73 3.77
C PRO A 135 0.05 -28.98 3.35
N GLY A 136 0.07 -28.39 2.15
CA GLY A 136 -1.06 -27.63 1.61
C GLY A 136 -1.26 -26.22 2.17
N LEU A 137 -0.35 -25.72 3.03
CA LEU A 137 -0.35 -24.34 3.50
C LEU A 137 0.95 -23.62 3.12
N ALA A 138 0.87 -22.29 3.04
CA ALA A 138 2.01 -21.42 2.73
C ALA A 138 3.11 -21.55 3.79
N ARG A 139 4.38 -21.59 3.39
CA ARG A 139 5.49 -21.42 4.34
C ARG A 139 5.45 -20.00 4.91
N LEU A 140 5.51 -19.89 6.23
CA LEU A 140 5.54 -18.59 6.91
C LEU A 140 6.98 -18.07 6.92
N HIS A 141 7.15 -16.79 6.60
CA HIS A 141 8.46 -16.15 6.55
C HIS A 141 8.42 -14.78 7.21
N ASP A 142 9.10 -14.65 8.34
CA ASP A 142 9.35 -13.34 8.94
C ASP A 142 10.69 -12.82 8.46
N THR A 143 10.68 -11.64 7.84
CA THR A 143 11.87 -11.00 7.30
C THR A 143 12.72 -10.34 8.39
N ALA A 144 12.18 -10.16 9.59
CA ALA A 144 12.92 -9.67 10.73
C ALA A 144 13.81 -10.80 11.31
N HIS A 145 15.10 -10.74 11.00
CA HIS A 145 16.10 -11.68 11.51
C HIS A 145 16.96 -11.00 12.59
N GLY A 146 17.52 -11.79 13.52
CA GLY A 146 18.46 -11.32 14.55
C GLY A 146 17.82 -10.96 15.88
N HIS A 147 18.67 -10.70 16.88
CA HIS A 147 18.28 -10.22 18.20
C HIS A 147 19.18 -9.03 18.62
N PRO A 148 18.62 -7.80 18.77
CA PRO A 148 17.24 -7.42 18.45
C PRO A 148 16.96 -7.53 16.93
N PRO A 149 15.70 -7.70 16.51
CA PRO A 149 15.38 -7.73 15.09
C PRO A 149 15.74 -6.40 14.43
N ALA A 150 16.32 -6.41 13.24
CA ALA A 150 16.58 -5.17 12.48
C ALA A 150 15.26 -4.51 12.02
N ALA A 151 15.28 -3.20 11.81
CA ALA A 151 14.15 -2.49 11.21
C ALA A 151 14.03 -2.81 9.71
N LEU A 152 12.82 -2.74 9.13
CA LEU A 152 12.62 -3.11 7.71
C LEU A 152 13.51 -2.31 6.76
N HIS A 153 13.72 -1.01 7.01
CA HIS A 153 14.58 -0.18 6.16
C HIS A 153 16.05 -0.64 6.19
N GLU A 154 16.54 -1.14 7.32
CA GLU A 154 17.89 -1.69 7.46
C GLU A 154 18.01 -3.01 6.70
N VAL A 155 17.00 -3.88 6.82
CA VAL A 155 16.95 -5.17 6.10
C VAL A 155 16.89 -4.92 4.59
N CYS A 156 16.08 -3.97 4.12
CA CYS A 156 16.01 -3.56 2.73
C CYS A 156 17.35 -2.99 2.24
N ALA A 157 17.98 -2.10 3.01
CA ALA A 157 19.27 -1.52 2.66
C ALA A 157 20.38 -2.58 2.55
N ALA A 158 20.39 -3.57 3.43
CA ALA A 158 21.34 -4.69 3.40
C ALA A 158 21.25 -5.55 2.13
N VAL A 159 20.12 -5.49 1.42
CA VAL A 159 19.91 -6.14 0.13
C VAL A 159 19.78 -5.16 -1.03
N HIS A 160 20.29 -3.93 -0.88
CA HIS A 160 20.29 -2.89 -1.92
C HIS A 160 18.89 -2.52 -2.45
N LEU A 161 17.88 -2.55 -1.57
CA LEU A 161 16.56 -1.96 -1.80
C LEU A 161 16.51 -0.56 -1.19
N HIS A 162 16.09 0.42 -1.98
CA HIS A 162 15.96 1.83 -1.60
C HIS A 162 14.50 2.29 -1.68
N GLY A 163 14.19 3.52 -1.25
CA GLY A 163 12.82 4.07 -1.27
C GLY A 163 11.96 3.67 -0.08
N LEU A 164 12.47 2.89 0.89
CA LEU A 164 11.74 2.64 2.12
C LEU A 164 11.96 3.81 3.10
N PRO A 165 10.90 4.50 3.59
CA PRO A 165 11.08 5.55 4.57
C PRO A 165 11.70 4.99 5.87
N THR A 166 12.67 5.71 6.43
CA THR A 166 13.35 5.39 7.70
C THR A 166 12.44 5.55 8.93
N ASP A 167 11.15 5.87 8.72
CA ASP A 167 10.23 6.16 9.81
C ASP A 167 10.25 5.02 10.83
N PRO A 168 10.36 5.32 12.14
CA PRO A 168 10.40 4.29 13.16
C PRO A 168 9.18 3.39 13.01
N ASP A 169 9.38 2.12 13.35
CA ASP A 169 8.28 1.15 13.48
C ASP A 169 7.09 1.78 14.21
N PRO A 170 5.84 1.41 13.89
CA PRO A 170 4.65 2.12 14.34
C PRO A 170 4.53 2.06 15.88
N VAL A 171 5.13 3.07 16.53
CA VAL A 171 4.81 3.52 17.88
C VAL A 171 3.41 4.11 17.82
N PRO A 172 2.52 3.81 18.77
CA PRO A 172 1.17 4.36 18.75
C PRO A 172 1.21 5.89 18.96
N ALA A 173 0.28 6.59 18.32
CA ALA A 173 -0.12 7.97 18.58
C ALA A 173 0.77 9.08 17.98
N VAL A 174 0.68 9.24 16.65
CA VAL A 174 0.30 10.56 16.12
C VAL A 174 -0.98 10.31 15.34
N PRO A 175 -2.09 11.03 15.60
CA PRO A 175 -3.31 10.84 14.83
C PRO A 175 -2.98 10.98 13.35
N MET A 176 -3.36 9.98 12.55
CA MET A 176 -3.23 9.92 11.09
C MET A 176 -3.92 11.10 10.35
N ALA A 177 -4.35 12.13 11.06
CA ALA A 177 -5.09 13.29 10.60
C ALA A 177 -4.34 14.18 9.57
N SER A 178 -3.04 13.96 9.32
CA SER A 178 -2.26 14.79 8.38
C SER A 178 -1.70 14.07 7.15
N ALA A 179 -1.73 12.74 7.08
CA ALA A 179 -1.37 12.03 5.86
C ALA A 179 -2.66 11.76 5.06
N GLY A 180 -2.74 12.27 3.84
CA GLY A 180 -3.84 11.93 2.94
C GLY A 180 -3.84 10.43 2.66
N THR A 181 -5.03 9.87 2.47
CA THR A 181 -5.26 8.45 2.14
C THR A 181 -4.35 7.92 1.01
N PRO A 182 -4.03 8.68 -0.07
CA PRO A 182 -3.08 8.24 -1.09
C PRO A 182 -1.66 7.96 -0.56
N GLN A 183 -1.15 8.81 0.34
CA GLN A 183 0.18 8.58 0.93
C GLN A 183 0.18 7.35 1.85
N THR A 184 -0.92 7.12 2.59
CA THR A 184 -1.07 5.91 3.41
C THR A 184 -1.06 4.65 2.56
N LEU A 185 -1.78 4.64 1.42
CA LEU A 185 -1.79 3.52 0.48
C LEU A 185 -0.40 3.26 -0.12
N GLN A 186 0.30 4.31 -0.56
CA GLN A 186 1.67 4.19 -1.06
C GLN A 186 2.59 3.60 0.01
N ARG A 187 2.49 4.08 1.26
CA ARG A 187 3.31 3.62 2.38
C ARG A 187 3.15 2.13 2.66
N VAL A 188 1.92 1.63 2.76
CA VAL A 188 1.68 0.20 3.00
C VAL A 188 2.12 -0.64 1.82
N LEU A 189 1.98 -0.13 0.59
CA LEU A 189 2.39 -0.82 -0.62
C LEU A 189 3.92 -0.94 -0.73
N VAL A 190 4.65 0.15 -0.51
CA VAL A 190 6.13 0.18 -0.49
C VAL A 190 6.66 -0.77 0.60
N ARG A 191 6.07 -0.73 1.82
CA ARG A 191 6.41 -1.68 2.89
C ARG A 191 6.16 -3.13 2.47
N ALA A 192 4.97 -3.45 1.94
CA ALA A 192 4.63 -4.81 1.52
C ALA A 192 5.54 -5.31 0.38
N LEU A 193 5.91 -4.44 -0.56
CA LEU A 193 6.83 -4.77 -1.65
C LEU A 193 8.25 -5.03 -1.12
N GLY A 194 8.74 -4.20 -0.20
CA GLY A 194 10.02 -4.42 0.48
C GLY A 194 10.09 -5.77 1.17
N ILE A 195 9.04 -6.13 1.93
CA ILE A 195 8.90 -7.45 2.58
C ILE A 195 8.91 -8.58 1.53
N ALA A 196 8.14 -8.42 0.45
CA ALA A 196 8.04 -9.42 -0.61
C ALA A 196 9.39 -9.71 -1.25
N LEU A 197 10.14 -8.66 -1.59
CA LEU A 197 11.44 -8.77 -2.24
C LEU A 197 12.48 -9.38 -1.32
N VAL A 198 12.57 -8.92 -0.06
CA VAL A 198 13.47 -9.51 0.95
C VAL A 198 13.20 -11.01 1.10
N ALA A 199 11.93 -11.39 1.25
CA ALA A 199 11.53 -12.80 1.37
C ALA A 199 11.82 -13.62 0.10
N ALA A 200 11.64 -13.02 -1.09
CA ALA A 200 11.94 -13.67 -2.36
C ALA A 200 13.45 -13.90 -2.56
N ARG A 201 14.29 -12.95 -2.12
CA ARG A 201 15.76 -13.07 -2.17
C ARG A 201 16.29 -14.07 -1.16
N SER A 202 15.81 -14.04 0.08
CA SER A 202 16.20 -15.03 1.11
C SER A 202 15.79 -16.46 0.72
N SER A 203 14.73 -16.60 -0.08
CA SER A 203 14.29 -17.89 -0.64
C SER A 203 15.03 -18.31 -1.92
N GLY A 204 15.99 -17.51 -2.40
CA GLY A 204 16.76 -17.79 -3.62
C GLY A 204 15.94 -17.68 -4.92
N CYS A 205 14.76 -17.07 -4.88
CA CYS A 205 13.88 -16.97 -6.05
C CYS A 205 14.21 -15.75 -6.91
N TYR A 206 14.67 -14.66 -6.30
CA TYR A 206 14.94 -13.38 -6.95
C TYR A 206 16.33 -12.88 -6.59
N GLN A 207 16.96 -12.16 -7.53
CA GLN A 207 18.19 -11.41 -7.30
C GLN A 207 18.14 -10.08 -8.06
N TRP A 208 18.87 -9.08 -7.57
CA TRP A 208 19.01 -7.78 -8.20
C TRP A 208 20.31 -7.13 -7.70
N ASP A 209 20.79 -6.15 -8.45
CA ASP A 209 21.92 -5.32 -8.04
C ASP A 209 21.43 -4.19 -7.14
N LYS A 210 20.58 -3.30 -7.69
CA LYS A 210 19.92 -2.21 -6.96
C LYS A 210 18.48 -2.06 -7.46
N LEU A 211 17.55 -1.77 -6.55
CA LEU A 211 16.16 -1.39 -6.89
C LEU A 211 15.68 -0.25 -6.01
N ASP A 212 15.00 0.72 -6.61
CA ASP A 212 14.23 1.72 -5.90
C ASP A 212 12.74 1.32 -5.81
N LEU A 213 12.25 1.15 -4.58
CA LEU A 213 10.86 0.74 -4.34
C LEU A 213 9.86 1.81 -4.74
N ASP A 214 10.20 3.10 -4.59
CA ASP A 214 9.32 4.19 -4.96
C ASP A 214 9.13 4.22 -6.47
N THR A 215 10.21 4.15 -7.24
CA THR A 215 10.16 4.07 -8.71
C THR A 215 9.29 2.90 -9.19
N VAL A 216 9.41 1.74 -8.55
CA VAL A 216 8.67 0.55 -8.93
C VAL A 216 7.19 0.64 -8.58
N VAL A 217 6.86 1.17 -7.41
CA VAL A 217 5.46 1.40 -7.00
C VAL A 217 4.83 2.48 -7.86
N GLU A 218 5.55 3.58 -8.12
CA GLU A 218 5.12 4.67 -9.00
C GLU A 218 4.78 4.13 -10.39
N ALA A 219 5.67 3.36 -11.01
CA ALA A 219 5.42 2.75 -12.32
C ALA A 219 4.22 1.78 -12.34
N ALA A 220 3.91 1.11 -11.23
CA ALA A 220 2.85 0.12 -11.13
C ALA A 220 1.49 0.67 -10.65
N ALA A 221 1.49 1.80 -9.94
CA ALA A 221 0.34 2.31 -9.20
C ALA A 221 0.10 3.82 -9.40
N TRP A 222 0.80 4.48 -10.33
CA TRP A 222 0.75 5.92 -10.61
C TRP A 222 -0.65 6.52 -10.50
N ASP A 223 -1.64 5.94 -11.18
CA ASP A 223 -3.00 6.49 -11.24
C ASP A 223 -3.79 6.36 -9.93
N GLN A 224 -3.35 5.48 -9.02
CA GLN A 224 -4.11 5.11 -7.82
C GLN A 224 -3.54 5.73 -6.54
N THR A 225 -2.23 6.01 -6.52
CA THR A 225 -1.50 6.60 -5.39
C THR A 225 -1.20 8.08 -5.55
N ALA A 226 -1.38 8.68 -6.73
CA ALA A 226 -1.21 10.11 -6.92
C ALA A 226 -2.23 10.91 -6.09
N ALA A 227 -1.73 11.85 -5.28
CA ALA A 227 -2.58 12.86 -4.66
C ALA A 227 -3.08 13.80 -5.76
N THR A 228 -4.39 13.78 -6.03
CA THR A 228 -5.02 14.75 -6.93
C THR A 228 -4.82 16.12 -6.31
N SER A 229 -3.82 16.87 -6.80
CA SER A 229 -3.70 18.28 -6.49
C SER A 229 -4.87 18.96 -7.17
N VAL A 230 -5.95 19.19 -6.42
CA VAL A 230 -7.01 20.09 -6.88
C VAL A 230 -6.38 21.47 -6.95
N THR A 231 -5.86 21.81 -8.12
CA THR A 231 -5.56 23.18 -8.50
C THR A 231 -6.87 23.93 -8.44
N THR A 232 -7.18 24.52 -7.28
CA THR A 232 -8.27 25.49 -7.18
C THR A 232 -7.92 26.61 -8.17
N PRO A 233 -8.71 26.83 -9.23
CA PRO A 233 -8.43 27.94 -10.14
C PRO A 233 -8.54 29.21 -9.31
N SER A 234 -7.43 29.92 -9.21
CA SER A 234 -7.37 31.21 -8.54
C SER A 234 -8.38 32.11 -9.24
N ALA A 235 -9.47 32.44 -8.55
CA ALA A 235 -10.42 33.42 -9.03
C ALA A 235 -9.68 34.74 -9.18
N GLN A 236 -9.24 35.02 -10.41
CA GLN A 236 -8.59 36.26 -10.79
C GLN A 236 -9.64 37.35 -10.64
N ARG A 237 -9.63 37.96 -9.46
CA ARG A 237 -10.43 39.12 -9.09
C ARG A 237 -10.02 40.24 -10.05
N SER A 238 -10.77 40.38 -11.14
CA SER A 238 -10.61 41.45 -12.10
C SER A 238 -10.91 42.77 -11.40
N SER A 239 -9.85 43.41 -10.92
CA SER A 239 -9.85 44.82 -10.55
C SER A 239 -10.11 45.65 -11.81
N ARG A 240 -11.39 45.94 -12.12
CA ARG A 240 -11.73 46.99 -13.08
C ARG A 240 -11.51 48.33 -12.41
N HIS A 241 -10.38 48.94 -12.75
CA HIS A 241 -10.13 50.37 -12.66
C HIS A 241 -11.28 51.14 -13.31
N ALA A 242 -11.96 52.00 -12.54
CA ALA A 242 -12.75 53.10 -13.07
C ALA A 242 -11.82 54.31 -13.25
N VAL A 243 -11.59 54.70 -14.51
CA VAL A 243 -10.91 55.95 -14.90
C VAL A 243 -11.99 57.02 -15.12
N PRO A 244 -11.81 58.26 -14.62
CA PRO A 244 -12.78 59.33 -14.79
C PRO A 244 -12.67 59.96 -16.19
N ALA A 245 -13.80 60.13 -16.86
CA ALA A 245 -13.88 60.94 -18.08
C ALA A 245 -14.36 62.35 -17.71
N GLY A 246 -13.47 63.32 -17.83
CA GLY A 246 -13.77 64.73 -17.75
C GLY A 246 -13.75 65.39 -19.14
N ARG A 247 -14.60 66.42 -19.24
CA ARG A 247 -14.54 67.61 -20.11
C ARG A 247 -15.05 67.57 -21.56
N ASP A 248 -16.14 68.33 -21.70
CA ASP A 248 -16.25 69.61 -22.44
C ASP A 248 -16.84 69.65 -23.86
N GLY A 249 -17.79 70.59 -23.98
CA GLY A 249 -18.22 71.30 -25.19
C GLY A 249 -19.39 70.64 -25.93
N GLN A 250 -20.43 71.33 -26.41
CA GLN A 250 -20.62 72.76 -26.65
C GLN A 250 -22.06 73.01 -27.15
N MET A 251 -22.64 74.16 -26.77
CA MET A 251 -23.61 75.02 -27.50
C MET A 251 -24.86 74.46 -28.23
N SER A 252 -26.04 74.92 -27.80
CA SER A 252 -26.97 75.80 -28.58
C SER A 252 -28.23 76.06 -27.72
N ALA A 253 -28.47 77.26 -27.17
CA ALA A 253 -29.04 78.49 -27.76
C ALA A 253 -30.58 78.51 -27.87
N ALA A 254 -31.16 79.58 -27.28
CA ALA A 254 -32.47 80.22 -27.53
C ALA A 254 -33.75 79.42 -27.10
N GLU A 255 -34.86 79.99 -26.62
CA GLU A 255 -35.39 81.37 -26.63
C GLU A 255 -36.67 81.43 -25.75
N GLY A 256 -36.95 82.58 -25.12
CA GLY A 256 -38.29 83.10 -24.76
C GLY A 256 -39.07 82.39 -23.63
N GLY A 257 -39.75 83.05 -22.68
CA GLY A 257 -40.14 84.45 -22.57
C GLY A 257 -41.55 84.50 -21.95
N ARG A 258 -41.59 84.93 -20.67
CA ARG A 258 -42.75 85.27 -19.81
C ARG A 258 -43.65 84.15 -19.31
#